data_AF-A0A933QJU4-F1
#
_entry.id   AF-A0A933QJU4-F1
#
_cell.length_a   1.000
_cell.length_b   1.000
_cell.length_c   1.000
_cell.angle_alpha   90.00
_cell.angle_beta   90.00
_cell.angle_gamma   90.00
#
_symmetry.space_group_name_H-M   'P 1'
#
loop_
_entity.id
_entity.type
_entity.pdbx_description
1 polymer ?
#
loop_
_entity_poly.entity_id
_entity_poly.type
_entity_poly.pdbx_seq_one_letter_code
_entity_poly.pdbx_strand_id
1 'polypeptide(L)' 'NQLYPAALSDLVTSGDLKQVPAGPGGTCATYSYSRTATCTTTSCEAQVNCALQDPLVAGTVWCWKSTTGGAVEAASCAP' A
#
# COMPACT_ATOMS: atom_id res chain seq x y z
N ASN A 1 18.37 -10.42 0.95
CA ASN A 1 17.92 -9.02 0.77
C ASN A 1 16.45 -8.98 0.44
N GLN A 2 15.61 -8.99 1.46
CA GLN A 2 14.19 -8.68 1.37
C GLN A 2 13.95 -7.56 2.38
N LEU A 3 13.60 -6.37 1.91
CA LEU A 3 13.60 -5.15 2.73
C LEU A 3 12.30 -5.00 3.52
N TYR A 4 11.16 -5.38 2.92
CA TYR A 4 9.85 -5.31 3.55
C TYR A 4 9.34 -6.70 3.95
N PRO A 5 8.62 -6.87 5.07
CA PRO A 5 8.03 -8.12 5.53
C PRO A 5 6.84 -8.59 4.67
N ALA A 6 6.39 -9.82 4.87
CA ALA A 6 5.39 -10.45 3.99
C ALA A 6 3.96 -10.01 4.28
N ALA A 7 3.70 -9.58 5.51
CA ALA A 7 2.39 -9.13 5.96
C ALA A 7 2.38 -7.64 6.27
N LEU A 8 1.24 -7.00 6.04
CA LEU A 8 1.00 -5.60 6.36
C LEU A 8 1.17 -5.30 7.86
N SER A 9 0.73 -6.22 8.72
CA SER A 9 0.87 -6.12 10.19
C SER A 9 2.33 -6.03 10.64
N ASP A 10 3.20 -6.69 9.88
CA ASP A 10 4.61 -6.80 10.23
C ASP A 10 5.35 -5.50 9.93
N LEU A 11 4.87 -4.67 8.98
CA LEU A 11 5.48 -3.36 8.68
C LEU A 11 5.46 -2.42 9.89
N VAL A 12 4.38 -2.47 10.69
CA VAL A 12 4.30 -1.66 11.91
C VAL A 12 5.15 -2.26 13.02
N THR A 13 5.19 -3.58 13.10
CA THR A 13 5.97 -4.31 14.12
C THR A 13 7.48 -4.20 13.87
N SER A 14 7.92 -4.22 12.61
CA SER A 14 9.32 -4.07 12.18
C SER A 14 9.82 -2.62 12.24
N GLY A 15 8.90 -1.66 12.33
CA GLY A 15 9.22 -0.23 12.29
C GLY A 15 9.40 0.36 10.88
N ASP A 16 9.14 -0.43 9.83
CA ASP A 16 9.13 0.07 8.44
C ASP A 16 8.01 1.10 8.20
N LEU A 17 6.92 1.00 8.99
CA LEU A 17 5.84 1.97 9.07
C LEU A 17 5.56 2.33 10.52
N LYS A 18 5.32 3.63 10.78
CA LYS A 18 4.83 4.07 12.09
C LYS A 18 3.38 3.62 12.36
N GLN A 19 2.59 3.52 11.29
CA GLN A 19 1.21 3.05 11.29
C GLN A 19 0.81 2.65 9.87
N VAL A 20 -0.21 1.79 9.74
CA VAL A 20 -0.82 1.50 8.43
C VAL A 20 -1.52 2.77 7.94
N PRO A 21 -1.26 3.23 6.70
CA PRO A 21 -1.90 4.44 6.20
C PRO A 21 -3.41 4.24 6.03
N ALA A 22 -4.17 5.26 6.43
CA ALA A 22 -5.62 5.27 6.34
C ALA A 22 -6.05 5.64 4.91
N GLY A 23 -7.01 4.89 4.35
CA GLY A 23 -7.65 5.27 3.11
C GLY A 23 -8.59 6.47 3.27
N PRO A 24 -9.15 6.99 2.17
CA PRO A 24 -10.12 8.09 2.21
C PRO A 24 -11.34 7.73 3.07
N GLY A 25 -11.78 8.66 3.92
CA GLY A 25 -12.85 8.41 4.89
C GLY A 25 -12.40 7.73 6.19
N GLY A 26 -11.11 7.44 6.36
CA GLY A 26 -10.55 6.88 7.59
C GLY A 26 -10.82 5.39 7.79
N THR A 27 -11.54 4.75 6.87
CA THR A 27 -11.89 3.32 6.93
C THR A 27 -11.83 2.69 5.55
N CYS A 28 -10.98 1.69 5.38
CA CYS A 28 -11.11 0.72 4.29
C CYS A 28 -11.74 -0.55 4.87
N ALA A 29 -12.72 -1.15 4.19
CA ALA A 29 -13.31 -2.42 4.61
C ALA A 29 -12.27 -3.57 4.58
N THR A 30 -11.40 -3.57 3.58
CA THR A 30 -10.29 -4.52 3.43
C THR A 30 -9.08 -3.82 2.83
N TYR A 31 -7.94 -3.96 3.49
CA TYR A 31 -6.64 -3.54 2.94
C TYR A 31 -5.98 -4.70 2.20
N SER A 32 -5.41 -4.42 1.03
CA SER A 32 -4.49 -5.33 0.36
C SER A 32 -3.07 -4.80 0.42
N TYR A 33 -2.11 -5.70 0.50
CA TYR A 33 -0.70 -5.39 0.58
C TYR A 33 0.07 -6.18 -0.48
N SER A 34 1.01 -5.52 -1.15
CA SER A 34 2.01 -6.23 -1.95
C SER A 34 3.35 -5.52 -1.90
N ARG A 35 4.39 -6.29 -2.21
CA ARG A 35 5.79 -5.84 -2.19
C ARG A 35 6.52 -6.42 -3.39
N THR A 36 7.61 -5.77 -3.80
CA THR A 36 8.55 -6.34 -4.75
C THR A 36 9.12 -7.65 -4.18
N ALA A 37 8.91 -8.78 -4.87
CA ALA A 37 9.30 -10.10 -4.38
C ALA A 37 10.83 -10.25 -4.23
N THR A 38 11.57 -9.73 -5.22
CA THR A 38 13.04 -9.76 -5.26
C THR A 38 13.57 -8.32 -5.19
N CYS A 39 14.20 -7.99 -4.08
CA CYS A 39 14.68 -6.65 -3.77
C CYS A 39 16.14 -6.47 -4.18
N THR A 40 16.44 -5.44 -4.96
CA THR A 40 17.78 -4.83 -5.01
C THR A 40 17.80 -3.60 -4.10
N THR A 41 18.97 -3.10 -3.71
CA THR A 41 19.09 -1.92 -2.80
C THR A 41 18.36 -0.67 -3.29
N THR A 42 17.97 -0.61 -4.58
CA THR A 42 17.34 0.54 -5.22
C THR A 42 15.92 0.29 -5.73
N SER A 43 15.41 -0.94 -5.66
CA SER A 43 14.13 -1.33 -6.31
C SER A 43 13.11 -1.94 -5.35
N CYS A 44 13.23 -1.65 -4.05
CA CYS A 44 12.32 -2.15 -3.04
C CYS A 44 11.10 -1.24 -2.89
N GLU A 45 9.93 -1.72 -3.29
CA GLU A 45 8.68 -1.03 -3.08
C GLU A 45 7.69 -1.92 -2.31
N ALA A 46 6.97 -1.27 -1.41
CA ALA A 46 5.80 -1.79 -0.75
C ALA A 46 4.62 -0.88 -1.10
N GLN A 47 3.47 -1.48 -1.38
CA GLN A 47 2.24 -0.76 -1.61
C GLN A 47 1.11 -1.30 -0.74
N VAL A 48 0.25 -0.41 -0.29
CA VAL A 48 -0.97 -0.73 0.43
C VAL A 48 -2.13 -0.15 -0.36
N ASN A 49 -3.20 -0.91 -0.53
CA ASN A 49 -4.36 -0.43 -1.25
C ASN A 49 -5.68 -0.85 -0.65
N CYS A 50 -6.74 -0.15 -1.04
CA CYS A 50 -8.09 -0.57 -0.79
C CYS A 50 -9.05 -0.08 -1.89
N ALA A 51 -10.17 -0.76 -2.05
CA ALA A 51 -11.20 -0.36 -3.00
C ALA A 51 -11.86 0.95 -2.59
N LEU A 52 -12.03 1.86 -3.55
CA LEU A 52 -12.84 3.05 -3.37
C LEU A 52 -14.28 2.75 -3.81
N GLN A 53 -15.24 3.22 -3.02
CA GLN A 53 -16.64 3.29 -3.42
C GLN A 53 -16.96 4.71 -3.86
N ASP A 54 -16.20 5.24 -4.81
CA ASP A 54 -16.58 6.51 -5.42
C ASP A 54 -17.80 6.26 -6.34
N PRO A 55 -18.96 6.88 -6.07
CA PRO A 55 -20.14 6.73 -6.93
C PRO A 55 -19.96 7.33 -8.33
N LEU A 56 -18.94 8.16 -8.54
CA LEU A 56 -18.64 8.84 -9.80
C LEU A 56 -17.61 8.07 -10.64
N VAL A 57 -16.86 7.14 -10.03
CA VAL A 57 -15.79 6.40 -10.72
C VAL A 57 -15.89 4.91 -10.40
N ALA A 58 -16.39 4.14 -11.37
CA ALA A 58 -16.49 2.70 -11.23
C ALA A 58 -15.09 2.05 -11.19
N GLY A 59 -14.73 1.44 -10.06
CA GLY A 59 -13.63 0.47 -9.98
C GLY A 59 -12.23 1.05 -9.72
N THR A 60 -12.12 2.21 -9.06
CA THR A 60 -10.82 2.71 -8.58
C THR A 60 -10.42 2.15 -7.22
N VAL A 61 -9.12 2.16 -6.97
CA VAL A 61 -8.48 1.81 -5.71
C VAL A 61 -7.66 3.00 -5.22
N TRP A 62 -7.62 3.17 -3.91
CA TRP A 62 -6.66 4.03 -3.27
C TRP A 62 -5.36 3.26 -3.11
N CYS A 63 -4.24 3.82 -3.57
CA CYS A 63 -2.92 3.22 -3.52
C CYS A 63 -1.98 4.11 -2.70
N TRP A 64 -1.38 3.58 -1.65
CA TRP A 64 -0.22 4.17 -0.97
C TRP A 64 1.06 3.45 -1.40
N LYS A 65 2.13 4.21 -1.69
CA LYS A 65 3.42 3.70 -2.14
C LYS A 65 4.56 4.13 -1.22
N SER A 66 5.44 3.20 -0.85
CA SER A 66 6.58 3.47 0.03
C SER A 66 7.62 4.40 -0.59
N THR A 67 7.83 4.31 -1.91
CA THR A 67 8.87 5.06 -2.64
C THR A 67 8.54 6.55 -2.74
N THR A 68 7.25 6.90 -2.82
CA THR A 68 6.81 8.30 -2.89
C THR A 68 6.31 8.82 -1.54
N GLY A 69 6.04 7.94 -0.57
CA GLY A 69 5.41 8.28 0.71
C GLY A 69 3.99 8.83 0.59
N GLY A 70 3.42 8.82 -0.63
CA GLY A 70 2.14 9.43 -0.96
C GLY A 70 1.09 8.40 -1.33
N ALA A 71 -0.16 8.87 -1.40
CA ALA A 71 -1.27 8.07 -1.88
C ALA A 71 -1.96 8.72 -3.08
N VAL A 72 -2.44 7.88 -4.00
CA VAL A 72 -3.13 8.28 -5.22
C VAL A 72 -4.34 7.37 -5.46
N GLU A 73 -5.34 7.90 -6.13
CA GLU A 73 -6.42 7.10 -6.71
C GLU A 73 -5.98 6.55 -8.08
N ALA A 74 -6.18 5.26 -8.32
CA ALA A 74 -5.79 4.60 -9.57
C ALA A 74 -6.74 3.44 -9.90
N ALA A 75 -6.70 2.93 -11.14
CA ALA A 75 -7.46 1.75 -11.52
C ALA A 75 -6.90 0.45 -10.90
N SER A 76 -5.60 0.42 -10.58
CA SER A 76 -4.95 -0.70 -9.88
C SER A 76 -3.66 -0.21 -9.22
N CYS A 77 -3.17 -0.96 -8.23
CA CYS A 77 -1.90 -0.66 -7.56
C CYS A 77 -0.86 -1.74 -7.88
N ALA A 78 0.35 -1.30 -8.24
CA ALA A 78 1.51 -2.15 -8.43
C ALA A 78 2.70 -1.58 -7.66
N PRO A 79 3.42 -2.40 -6.89
CA PRO A 79 4.72 -2.04 -6.34
C PRO A 79 5.80 -2.04 -7.43
#